data_AF-A0A4R6NYE8-F1
#
_entry.id   AF-A0A4R6NYE8-F1
#
_cell.length_a   1.000
_cell.length_b   1.000
_cell.length_c   1.000
_cell.angle_alpha   90.00
_cell.angle_beta   90.00
_cell.angle_gamma   90.00
#
_symmetry.space_group_name_H-M   'P 1'
#
loop_
_entity.id
_entity.type
_entity.pdbx_description
1 polymer ?
#
loop_
_entity_poly.entity_id
_entity_poly.type
_entity_poly.pdbx_seq_one_letter_code
_entity_poly.pdbx_strand_id
1 'polypeptide(L)'
;MFRFFIDRPLFSSVISIFIVLIGIVALRALPIEQYPNVVPPQVVVSATYPGASADVIAESVAAPLEQEINGVDDMIYMESTSTDSGMLQITVSFAMGTDPDQAEININNRVQAAISTLPQIVRDLGVQVQSQSTNILMVPVLFSPDASKGTLGPC
;
A
#
# COMPACT_ATOMS: atom_id res chain seq x y z
N MET A 1 -50.55 -12.97 9.85
CA MET A 1 -49.11 -13.30 9.94
C MET A 1 -48.71 -13.77 11.34
N PHE A 2 -48.91 -12.97 12.40
CA PHE A 2 -48.53 -13.36 13.78
C PHE A 2 -49.24 -14.60 14.37
N ARG A 3 -50.50 -14.85 14.02
CA ARG A 3 -51.29 -15.98 14.54
C ARG A 3 -50.71 -17.35 14.18
N PHE A 4 -50.12 -17.48 12.99
CA PHE A 4 -49.44 -18.69 12.52
C PHE A 4 -48.21 -19.08 13.35
N PHE A 5 -47.45 -18.08 13.83
CA PHE A 5 -46.28 -18.30 14.69
C PHE A 5 -46.65 -18.65 16.14
N ILE A 6 -47.86 -18.29 16.58
CA ILE A 6 -48.42 -18.64 17.90
C ILE A 6 -49.01 -20.06 17.88
N ASP A 7 -49.74 -20.41 16.81
CA ASP A 7 -50.42 -21.71 16.70
C ASP A 7 -49.46 -22.89 16.43
N ARG A 8 -48.21 -22.60 16.02
CA ARG A 8 -47.17 -23.60 15.70
C ARG A 8 -45.83 -23.26 16.40
N PRO A 9 -45.72 -23.42 17.73
CA PRO A 9 -44.54 -23.01 18.51
C PRO A 9 -43.24 -23.71 18.07
N LEU A 10 -43.31 -24.94 17.55
CA LEU A 10 -42.15 -25.65 17.02
C LEU A 10 -41.51 -24.95 15.80
N PHE A 11 -42.32 -24.36 14.92
CA PHE A 11 -41.80 -23.68 13.72
C PHE A 11 -41.06 -22.39 14.08
N SER A 12 -41.61 -21.63 15.02
CA SER A 12 -41.00 -20.40 15.56
C SER A 12 -39.65 -20.69 16.23
N SER A 13 -39.56 -21.77 17.03
CA SER A 13 -38.31 -22.19 17.66
C SER A 13 -37.23 -22.58 16.63
N VAL A 14 -37.60 -23.28 15.56
CA VAL A 14 -36.65 -23.66 14.50
C VAL A 14 -36.09 -22.42 13.79
N ILE A 15 -36.95 -21.44 13.45
CA ILE A 15 -36.49 -20.20 12.83
C ILE A 15 -35.58 -19.40 13.77
N SER A 16 -35.90 -19.34 15.06
CA SER A 16 -35.05 -18.67 16.05
C SER A 16 -33.66 -19.32 16.12
N ILE A 17 -33.60 -20.65 16.17
CA ILE A 17 -32.33 -21.39 16.18
C ILE A 17 -31.55 -21.16 14.88
N PHE A 18 -32.25 -21.12 13.74
CA PHE A 18 -31.64 -20.87 12.44
C PHE A 18 -30.99 -19.49 12.35
N ILE A 19 -31.68 -18.45 12.84
CA ILE A 19 -31.14 -17.08 12.90
C ILE A 19 -29.92 -17.01 13.83
N VAL A 20 -29.97 -17.67 14.99
CA VAL A 20 -28.84 -17.71 15.93
C VAL A 20 -27.63 -18.43 15.31
N LEU A 21 -27.84 -19.55 14.62
CA LEU A 21 -26.76 -20.27 13.94
C LEU A 21 -26.10 -19.42 12.84
N ILE A 22 -26.90 -18.74 12.01
CA ILE A 22 -26.37 -17.81 11.01
C ILE A 22 -25.59 -16.68 11.67
N GLY A 23 -26.11 -16.12 12.77
CA GLY A 23 -25.42 -15.08 13.54
C GLY A 23 -24.07 -15.54 14.07
N ILE A 24 -23.97 -16.75 14.61
CA ILE A 24 -22.71 -17.32 15.12
C ILE A 24 -21.70 -17.50 13.99
N VAL A 25 -22.13 -17.97 12.81
CA VAL A 25 -21.24 -18.12 11.64
C VAL A 25 -20.78 -16.75 11.12
N ALA A 26 -21.68 -15.77 11.03
CA ALA A 26 -21.35 -14.41 10.59
C ALA A 26 -20.34 -13.73 11.52
N LEU A 27 -20.48 -13.91 12.84
CA LEU A 27 -19.52 -13.39 13.83
C LEU A 27 -18.11 -13.97 13.68
N ARG A 28 -17.96 -15.19 13.13
CA ARG A 28 -16.66 -15.79 12.84
C ARG A 28 -16.10 -15.40 11.48
N ALA A 29 -16.96 -15.02 10.53
CA ALA A 29 -16.59 -14.71 9.16
C ALA A 29 -16.27 -13.22 8.95
N LEU A 30 -16.81 -12.33 9.78
CA LEU A 30 -16.57 -10.88 9.67
C LEU A 30 -15.13 -10.54 10.13
N PRO A 31 -14.31 -9.92 9.27
CA PRO A 31 -13.05 -9.33 9.67
C PRO A 31 -13.30 -8.20 10.67
N ILE A 32 -12.50 -8.14 11.73
CA ILE A 32 -12.56 -7.04 12.70
C ILE A 32 -11.61 -5.95 12.22
N GLU A 33 -12.14 -4.90 11.59
CA GLU A 33 -11.40 -3.70 11.22
C GLU A 33 -11.71 -2.58 12.23
N GLN A 34 -10.68 -2.01 12.88
CA GLN A 34 -10.87 -0.98 13.93
C GLN A 34 -11.15 0.42 13.38
N TYR A 35 -10.69 0.68 12.16
CA TYR A 35 -10.96 1.90 11.40
C TYR A 35 -11.07 1.49 9.93
N PRO A 36 -12.11 1.92 9.19
CA PRO A 36 -12.07 1.78 7.73
C PRO A 36 -10.83 2.52 7.21
N ASN A 37 -10.19 2.04 6.15
CA ASN A 37 -9.01 2.69 5.57
C ASN A 37 -9.35 4.14 5.14
N VAL A 38 -9.09 5.11 6.02
CA VAL A 38 -9.28 6.55 5.78
C VAL A 38 -8.07 7.21 5.11
N VAL A 39 -7.03 6.43 4.82
CA VAL A 39 -5.80 6.92 4.17
C VAL A 39 -5.91 6.63 2.67
N PRO A 40 -5.70 7.63 1.80
CA PRO A 40 -5.66 7.41 0.36
C PRO A 40 -4.55 6.40 -0.02
N PRO A 41 -4.76 5.53 -1.02
CA PRO A 41 -3.72 4.63 -1.48
C PRO A 41 -2.56 5.42 -2.09
N GLN A 42 -1.34 5.00 -1.79
CA GLN A 42 -0.11 5.63 -2.26
C GLN A 42 0.78 4.60 -2.93
N VAL A 43 1.42 5.01 -4.03
CA VAL A 43 2.45 4.23 -4.70
C VAL A 43 3.72 5.04 -4.70
N VAL A 44 4.81 4.41 -4.28
CA VAL A 44 6.13 5.01 -4.21
C VAL A 44 6.99 4.44 -5.33
N VAL A 45 7.58 5.35 -6.10
CA VAL A 45 8.62 5.05 -7.09
C VAL A 45 9.94 5.47 -6.50
N SER A 46 10.91 4.56 -6.45
CA SER A 46 12.25 4.84 -5.96
C SER A 46 13.30 4.52 -7.03
N ALA A 47 14.27 5.41 -7.15
CA ALA A 47 15.40 5.25 -8.06
C ALA A 47 16.68 5.72 -7.36
N THR A 48 17.80 5.09 -7.73
CA THR A 48 19.11 5.43 -7.16
C THR A 48 20.05 5.88 -8.28
N TYR A 49 20.66 7.05 -8.12
CA TYR A 49 21.75 7.55 -8.93
C TYR A 49 22.94 7.92 -8.02
N PRO A 50 23.82 6.95 -7.69
CA PRO A 50 24.95 7.20 -6.81
C PRO A 50 25.91 8.23 -7.41
N GLY A 51 26.32 9.22 -6.60
CA GLY A 51 27.30 10.23 -6.98
C GLY A 51 26.74 11.44 -7.75
N ALA A 52 25.42 11.55 -7.91
CA ALA A 52 24.76 12.75 -8.42
C ALA A 52 24.27 13.66 -7.27
N SER A 53 24.26 14.98 -7.48
CA SER A 53 23.63 15.93 -6.55
C SER A 53 22.10 15.92 -6.71
N ALA A 54 21.38 16.42 -5.70
CA ALA A 54 19.92 16.48 -5.75
C ALA A 54 19.38 17.21 -6.98
N ASP A 55 20.02 18.32 -7.38
CA ASP A 55 19.63 19.09 -8.58
C ASP A 55 19.78 18.27 -9.88
N VAL A 56 20.88 17.50 -10.00
CA VAL A 56 21.12 16.66 -11.18
C VAL A 56 20.10 15.53 -11.25
N ILE A 57 19.75 14.94 -10.10
CA ILE A 57 18.73 13.88 -10.02
C ILE A 57 17.35 14.42 -10.40
N ALA A 58 17.00 15.62 -9.92
CA ALA A 58 15.74 16.26 -10.24
C ALA A 58 15.57 16.45 -11.75
N GLU A 59 16.59 16.98 -12.44
CA GLU A 59 16.50 17.26 -13.87
C GLU A 59 16.63 15.99 -14.74
N SER A 60 17.55 15.08 -14.39
CA SER A 60 17.90 13.94 -15.26
C SER A 60 17.10 12.66 -15.02
N VAL A 61 16.48 12.51 -13.85
CA VAL A 61 15.74 11.30 -13.45
C VAL A 61 14.31 11.64 -13.05
N ALA A 62 14.12 12.64 -12.18
CA ALA A 62 12.78 12.97 -11.69
C ALA A 62 11.90 13.54 -12.80
N ALA A 63 12.37 14.58 -13.53
CA ALA A 63 11.55 15.22 -14.56
C ALA A 63 11.05 14.25 -15.66
N PRO A 64 11.87 13.34 -16.23
CA PRO A 64 11.37 12.34 -17.19
C PRO A 64 10.37 11.35 -16.59
N LEU A 65 10.60 10.90 -15.34
CA LEU A 65 9.68 9.99 -14.66
C LEU A 65 8.34 10.67 -14.34
N GLU A 66 8.40 11.90 -13.82
CA GLU A 66 7.23 12.70 -13.51
C GLU A 66 6.38 12.97 -14.75
N GLN A 67 7.00 13.27 -15.89
CA GLN A 67 6.28 13.51 -17.14
C GLN A 67 5.48 12.29 -17.60
N GLU A 68 6.05 11.08 -17.50
CA GLU A 68 5.36 9.85 -17.90
C GLU A 68 4.33 9.39 -16.86
N ILE A 69 4.59 9.62 -15.57
CA ILE A 69 3.66 9.28 -14.47
C ILE A 69 2.49 10.26 -14.40
N ASN A 70 2.67 11.51 -14.84
CA ASN A 70 1.60 12.49 -14.87
C ASN A 70 0.49 12.05 -15.82
N GLY A 71 -0.75 12.02 -15.31
CA GLY A 71 -1.91 11.57 -16.08
C GLY A 71 -2.22 10.07 -15.97
N VAL A 72 -1.64 9.37 -14.99
CA VAL A 72 -2.17 8.08 -14.54
C VAL A 72 -3.57 8.28 -13.95
N ASP A 73 -4.48 7.36 -14.26
CA ASP A 73 -5.87 7.40 -13.82
C ASP A 73 -5.99 7.50 -12.29
N ASP A 74 -6.98 8.26 -11.83
CA ASP A 74 -7.32 8.48 -10.41
C ASP A 74 -6.21 9.08 -9.53
N MET A 75 -5.15 9.64 -10.11
CA MET A 75 -4.13 10.38 -9.38
C MET A 75 -4.69 11.72 -8.84
N ILE A 76 -4.49 11.99 -7.55
CA ILE A 76 -4.82 13.30 -6.93
C ILE A 76 -3.61 14.23 -6.97
N TYR A 77 -2.46 13.75 -6.50
CA TYR A 77 -1.23 14.53 -6.46
C TYR A 77 0.00 13.62 -6.48
N MET A 78 1.13 14.21 -6.87
CA MET A 78 2.44 13.59 -6.91
C MET A 78 3.44 14.53 -6.25
N GLU A 79 4.33 13.97 -5.44
CA GLU A 79 5.43 14.67 -4.78
C GLU A 79 6.72 13.92 -5.05
N SER A 80 7.79 14.64 -5.39
CA SER A 80 9.12 14.07 -5.59
C SER A 80 10.11 14.66 -4.59
N THR A 81 10.95 13.79 -4.04
CA THR A 81 12.00 14.14 -3.10
C THR A 81 13.31 13.56 -3.60
N SER A 82 14.27 14.43 -3.90
CA SER A 82 15.62 14.08 -4.30
C SER A 82 16.59 14.40 -3.18
N THR A 83 17.53 13.48 -2.91
CA THR A 83 18.53 13.64 -1.85
C THR A 83 19.94 13.63 -2.44
N ASP A 84 20.85 14.42 -1.89
CA ASP A 84 22.28 14.45 -2.26
C ASP A 84 23.02 13.12 -2.03
N SER A 85 22.40 12.17 -1.33
CA SER A 85 22.89 10.79 -1.20
C SER A 85 22.73 9.97 -2.48
N GLY A 86 22.18 10.53 -3.56
CA GLY A 86 21.92 9.80 -4.79
C GLY A 86 20.57 9.09 -4.82
N MET A 87 19.62 9.46 -3.96
CA MET A 87 18.31 8.80 -3.88
C MET A 87 17.21 9.72 -4.40
N LEU A 88 16.29 9.16 -5.19
CA LEU A 88 15.06 9.77 -5.64
C LEU A 88 13.87 8.95 -5.12
N GLN A 89 12.89 9.64 -4.54
CA GLN A 89 11.62 9.08 -4.16
C GLN A 89 10.49 9.92 -4.73
N ILE A 90 9.58 9.30 -5.48
CA ILE A 90 8.36 9.93 -5.99
C ILE A 90 7.18 9.23 -5.33
N THR A 91 6.34 9.99 -4.65
CA THR A 91 5.13 9.50 -3.99
C THR A 91 3.91 9.99 -4.74
N VAL A 92 3.12 9.05 -5.26
CA VAL A 92 1.89 9.33 -5.99
C VAL A 92 0.70 8.93 -5.12
N SER A 93 -0.22 9.87 -4.90
CA SER A 93 -1.42 9.67 -4.08
C SER A 93 -2.66 9.58 -4.96
N PHE A 94 -3.50 8.58 -4.69
CA PHE A 94 -4.65 8.22 -5.50
C PHE A 94 -5.98 8.49 -4.80
N ALA A 95 -7.06 8.55 -5.58
CA ALA A 95 -8.42 8.68 -5.07
C ALA A 95 -8.84 7.50 -4.17
N MET A 96 -9.73 7.78 -3.22
CA MET A 96 -10.32 6.72 -2.41
C MET A 96 -11.20 5.82 -3.29
N GLY A 97 -10.96 4.51 -3.24
CA GLY A 97 -11.64 3.51 -4.07
C GLY A 97 -10.78 2.99 -5.25
N THR A 98 -9.62 3.59 -5.50
CA THR A 98 -8.64 3.05 -6.46
C THR A 98 -7.99 1.79 -5.90
N ASP A 99 -7.86 0.76 -6.74
CA ASP A 99 -7.14 -0.46 -6.41
C ASP A 99 -5.62 -0.19 -6.43
N PRO A 100 -4.90 -0.33 -5.29
CA PRO A 100 -3.47 -0.07 -5.22
C PRO A 100 -2.66 -0.98 -6.14
N ASP A 101 -3.08 -2.23 -6.37
CA ASP A 101 -2.37 -3.18 -7.22
C ASP A 101 -2.47 -2.74 -8.69
N GLN A 102 -3.65 -2.28 -9.12
CA GLN A 102 -3.83 -1.76 -10.47
C GLN A 102 -3.11 -0.43 -10.67
N ALA A 103 -3.11 0.45 -9.67
CA ALA A 103 -2.37 1.70 -9.69
C ALA A 103 -0.85 1.45 -9.81
N GLU A 104 -0.33 0.46 -9.09
CA GLU A 104 1.08 0.04 -9.18
C GLU A 104 1.44 -0.44 -10.60
N ILE A 105 0.60 -1.30 -11.20
CA ILE A 105 0.80 -1.77 -12.58
C ILE A 105 0.76 -0.61 -13.57
N ASN A 106 -0.20 0.30 -13.41
CA ASN A 106 -0.34 1.46 -14.29
C ASN A 106 0.88 2.38 -14.22
N ILE A 107 1.37 2.68 -13.00
CA ILE A 107 2.61 3.45 -12.82
C ILE A 107 3.79 2.69 -13.41
N ASN A 108 3.92 1.39 -13.17
CA ASN A 108 5.02 0.60 -13.70
C ASN A 108 5.05 0.69 -15.24
N ASN A 109 3.92 0.51 -15.90
CA ASN A 109 3.81 0.66 -17.36
C ASN A 109 4.26 2.04 -17.85
N ARG A 110 3.96 3.13 -17.11
CA ARG A 110 4.45 4.48 -17.42
C ARG A 110 5.95 4.63 -17.21
N VAL A 111 6.46 4.13 -16.08
CA VAL A 111 7.89 4.14 -15.76
C VAL A 111 8.68 3.39 -16.85
N GLN A 112 8.20 2.25 -17.33
CA GLN A 112 8.84 1.50 -18.41
C GLN A 112 8.99 2.32 -19.70
N ALA A 113 8.05 3.22 -20.01
CA ALA A 113 8.18 4.14 -21.15
C ALA A 113 9.30 5.17 -20.94
N ALA A 114 9.48 5.65 -19.71
CA ALA A 114 10.51 6.62 -19.32
C ALA A 114 11.94 6.04 -19.25
N ILE A 115 12.09 4.72 -19.07
CA ILE A 115 13.41 4.07 -18.83
C ILE A 115 14.44 4.44 -19.91
N SER A 116 14.00 4.55 -21.16
CA SER A 116 14.89 4.85 -22.29
C SER A 116 15.56 6.22 -22.19
N THR A 117 14.91 7.18 -21.53
CA THR A 117 15.36 8.55 -21.33
C THR A 117 16.30 8.69 -20.12
N LEU A 118 16.34 7.69 -19.24
CA LEU A 118 17.14 7.73 -18.02
C LEU A 118 18.65 7.52 -18.27
N PRO A 119 19.53 8.03 -17.40
CA PRO A 119 20.95 7.68 -17.42
C PRO A 119 21.19 6.17 -17.27
N GLN A 120 22.25 5.65 -17.91
CA GLN A 120 22.55 4.22 -17.93
C GLN A 120 22.70 3.62 -16.52
N ILE A 121 23.37 4.32 -15.61
CA ILE A 121 23.55 3.89 -14.21
C ILE A 121 22.22 3.63 -13.50
N VAL A 122 21.20 4.47 -13.73
CA VAL A 122 19.90 4.35 -13.08
C VAL A 122 19.12 3.18 -13.68
N ARG A 123 19.22 2.98 -14.99
CA ARG A 123 18.62 1.81 -15.66
C ARG A 123 19.22 0.50 -15.17
N ASP A 124 20.54 0.46 -15.00
CA ASP A 124 21.26 -0.74 -14.55
C ASP A 124 20.92 -1.10 -13.10
N LEU A 125 20.70 -0.10 -12.23
CA LEU A 125 20.24 -0.30 -10.84
C LEU A 125 18.73 -0.58 -10.75
N GLY A 126 17.97 -0.23 -11.77
CA GLY A 126 16.52 -0.40 -11.85
C GLY A 126 15.74 0.68 -11.08
N VAL A 127 14.51 0.90 -11.53
CA VAL A 127 13.52 1.74 -10.85
C VAL A 127 12.53 0.82 -10.16
N GLN A 128 12.33 0.99 -8.86
CA GLN A 128 11.40 0.19 -8.07
C GLN A 128 10.08 0.94 -7.91
N VAL A 129 8.97 0.26 -8.20
CA VAL A 129 7.62 0.77 -8.00
C VAL A 129 6.96 -0.14 -6.99
N GLN A 130 6.49 0.41 -5.87
CA GLN A 130 5.87 -0.35 -4.79
C GLN A 130 4.68 0.42 -4.22
N SER A 131 3.54 -0.25 -4.08
CA SER A 131 2.42 0.24 -3.28
C SER A 131 2.84 0.36 -1.81
N GLN A 132 2.66 1.55 -1.23
CA GLN A 132 3.05 1.80 0.16
C GLN A 132 1.86 1.57 1.08
N SER A 133 1.93 0.49 1.88
CA SER A 133 1.07 0.33 3.05
C SER A 133 1.78 0.95 4.26
N THR A 134 1.31 2.09 4.76
CA THR A 134 1.89 2.75 5.95
C THR A 134 1.64 1.97 7.26
N ASN A 135 0.98 0.81 7.18
CA ASN A 135 0.67 0.00 8.34
C ASN A 135 1.89 -0.86 8.74
N ILE A 136 2.71 -0.34 9.64
CA ILE A 136 3.70 -1.17 10.34
C ILE A 136 2.92 -2.06 11.31
N LEU A 137 2.62 -3.29 10.87
CA LEU A 137 1.79 -4.23 11.63
C LEU A 137 2.47 -4.73 12.92
N MET A 138 3.78 -5.00 12.85
CA MET A 138 4.55 -5.55 13.96
C MET A 138 6.05 -5.37 13.70
N VAL A 139 6.81 -4.91 14.70
CA VAL A 139 8.28 -4.89 14.67
C VAL A 139 8.78 -5.99 15.61
N PRO A 140 9.25 -7.15 15.10
CA PRO A 140 9.83 -8.17 15.97
C PRO A 140 11.18 -7.69 16.50
N VAL A 141 11.33 -7.60 17.82
CA VAL A 141 12.60 -7.30 18.49
C VAL A 141 13.21 -8.56 19.08
N LEU A 142 14.47 -8.82 18.77
CA LEU A 142 15.23 -9.94 19.34
C LEU A 142 16.13 -9.42 20.46
N PHE A 143 15.86 -9.84 21.70
CA PHE A 143 16.71 -9.57 22.85
C PHE A 143 17.32 -10.87 23.40
N SER A 144 18.58 -10.81 23.82
CA SER A 144 19.29 -11.93 24.47
C SER A 144 19.23 -11.75 25.98
N PRO A 145 18.65 -12.70 26.74
CA PRO A 145 18.56 -12.61 28.21
C PRO A 145 19.91 -12.63 28.94
N ASP A 146 20.96 -13.14 28.27
CA ASP A 146 22.25 -13.48 28.89
C ASP A 146 23.40 -12.52 28.46
N ALA A 147 23.05 -11.35 27.89
CA ALA A 147 24.00 -10.30 27.46
C ALA A 147 25.17 -10.73 26.53
N SER A 148 25.16 -11.97 26.03
CA SER A 148 26.23 -12.55 25.21
C SER A 148 26.21 -12.10 23.74
N LYS A 149 25.14 -11.42 23.32
CA LYS A 149 24.93 -10.89 21.96
C LYS A 149 24.29 -9.51 22.07
N GLY A 150 24.82 -8.54 21.33
CA GLY A 150 24.25 -7.19 21.26
C GLY A 150 22.82 -7.23 20.71
N THR A 151 21.95 -6.43 21.31
CA THR A 151 20.57 -6.21 20.86
C THR A 151 20.56 -5.57 19.47
N LEU A 152 19.89 -6.21 18.51
CA LEU A 152 19.63 -5.63 17.19
C LEU A 152 18.21 -5.08 17.20
N GLY A 153 18.07 -3.81 17.56
CA GLY A 153 16.83 -3.04 17.48
C GLY A 153 17.12 -1.65 16.89
N PRO A 154 16.12 -0.98 16.31
CA PRO A 154 16.30 0.40 15.88
C PRO A 154 16.53 1.26 17.13
N CYS A 155 17.51 2.15 17.04
CA CYS A 155 17.94 3.06 18.11
C CYS A 155 16.78 3.84 18.74
#